data_AF-A0A9X2RDL0-F1
#
_entry.id   AF-A0A9X2RDL0-F1
#
_cell.length_a   1.000
_cell.length_b   1.000
_cell.length_c   1.000
_cell.angle_alpha   90.00
_cell.angle_beta   90.00
_cell.angle_gamma   90.00
#
_symmetry.space_group_name_H-M   'P 1'
#
loop_
_entity.id
_entity.type
_entity.pdbx_description
1 polymer ?
#
loop_
_entity_poly.entity_id
_entity_poly.type
_entity_poly.pdbx_seq_one_letter_code
_entity_poly.pdbx_strand_id
1 'polypeptide(L)'
;MDIDASSSAREGGDEDSDGRRGPRRTVRGPATDPRFDVPVRGVDVGPETRCAHYHGPRDVIAIRFACCDVFYPCHRCHEETATHPPERWPRDQFDASAVLCGRCRTVLTIEQYLDADHTCPACGAAFNPNCARHHDRYFCVG
;
A
#
# COMPACT_ATOMS: atom_id res chain seq x y z
N MET A 1 -57.65 9.84 -5.21
CA MET A 1 -57.09 10.07 -3.87
C MET A 1 -55.87 9.18 -3.76
N ASP A 2 -54.75 9.86 -3.92
CA ASP A 2 -53.37 9.41 -3.90
C ASP A 2 -52.96 8.82 -2.55
N ILE A 3 -51.97 7.92 -2.59
CA ILE A 3 -50.74 7.75 -1.78
C ILE A 3 -50.45 6.25 -1.59
N ASP A 4 -49.51 5.66 -2.31
CA ASP A 4 -48.04 5.65 -2.13
C ASP A 4 -47.52 4.70 -1.03
N ALA A 5 -46.92 3.62 -1.53
CA ALA A 5 -45.64 3.01 -1.17
C ALA A 5 -45.09 3.15 0.26
N SER A 6 -44.76 2.00 0.85
CA SER A 6 -43.62 1.77 1.74
C SER A 6 -43.50 0.27 2.04
N SER A 7 -42.34 -0.38 2.15
CA SER A 7 -41.00 -0.19 1.60
C SER A 7 -40.27 -1.50 1.94
N SER A 8 -39.49 -2.03 1.01
CA SER A 8 -38.62 -3.19 1.19
C SER A 8 -37.41 -2.84 2.06
N ALA A 9 -36.95 -3.76 2.90
CA ALA A 9 -35.54 -3.86 3.29
C ALA A 9 -35.09 -5.31 3.03
N ARG A 10 -34.61 -5.55 1.81
CA ARG A 10 -33.85 -6.75 1.48
C ARG A 10 -32.40 -6.49 1.88
N GLU A 11 -31.83 -7.43 2.61
CA GLU A 11 -30.39 -7.49 2.90
C GLU A 11 -29.66 -7.71 1.57
N GLY A 12 -28.82 -6.75 1.18
CA GLY A 12 -27.98 -6.83 -0.01
C GLY A 12 -26.52 -6.87 0.42
N GLY A 13 -25.94 -8.07 0.42
CA GLY A 13 -24.49 -8.25 0.36
C GLY A 13 -24.08 -8.25 -1.10
N ASP A 14 -23.33 -7.24 -1.52
CA ASP A 14 -22.80 -7.16 -2.88
C ASP A 14 -21.55 -8.06 -2.98
N GLU A 15 -21.73 -9.26 -3.53
CA GLU A 15 -20.67 -10.14 -3.97
C GLU A 15 -20.07 -9.60 -5.28
N ASP A 16 -18.88 -9.00 -5.18
CA ASP A 16 -18.17 -8.37 -6.29
C ASP A 16 -17.63 -9.42 -7.27
N SER A 17 -18.21 -9.45 -8.47
CA SER A 17 -18.05 -10.49 -9.48
C SER A 17 -16.78 -10.35 -10.36
N ASP A 18 -15.78 -9.56 -9.94
CA ASP A 18 -14.52 -9.31 -10.67
C ASP A 18 -13.26 -9.96 -10.03
N GLY A 19 -13.43 -10.83 -9.03
CA GLY A 19 -12.40 -11.79 -8.62
C GLY A 19 -11.04 -11.23 -8.13
N ARG A 20 -10.95 -9.96 -7.70
CA ARG A 20 -9.65 -9.41 -7.24
C ARG A 20 -9.64 -8.24 -6.25
N ARG A 21 -10.76 -7.91 -5.59
CA ARG A 21 -10.76 -6.97 -4.45
C ARG A 21 -11.18 -7.68 -3.18
N GLY A 22 -10.19 -8.32 -2.53
CA GLY A 22 -10.35 -8.74 -1.14
C GLY A 22 -10.63 -7.54 -0.22
N PRO A 23 -11.03 -7.80 1.04
CA PRO A 23 -11.46 -6.75 1.97
C PRO A 23 -10.41 -5.64 2.10
N ARG A 24 -10.85 -4.41 2.30
CA ARG A 24 -9.96 -3.25 2.44
C ARG A 24 -10.08 -2.67 3.85
N ARG A 25 -8.99 -2.16 4.40
CA ARG A 25 -8.93 -1.70 5.81
C ARG A 25 -8.12 -0.42 5.95
N THR A 26 -8.62 0.50 6.75
CA THR A 26 -7.84 1.63 7.24
C THR A 26 -7.25 1.28 8.60
N VAL A 27 -5.93 1.38 8.74
CA VAL A 27 -5.22 1.11 9.99
C VAL A 27 -4.34 2.30 10.34
N ARG A 28 -4.48 2.78 11.58
CA ARG A 28 -3.71 3.90 12.16
C ARG A 28 -2.85 3.40 13.31
N GLY A 29 -1.78 4.14 13.61
CA GLY A 29 -0.96 3.86 14.80
C GLY A 29 -1.79 3.88 16.09
N PRO A 30 -1.49 3.01 17.08
CA PRO A 30 -0.37 2.07 17.12
C PRO A 30 -0.64 0.71 16.43
N ALA A 31 -1.86 0.42 15.98
CA ALA A 31 -2.22 -0.87 15.38
C ALA A 31 -1.55 -1.11 14.01
N THR A 32 -1.47 -2.37 13.59
CA THR A 32 -1.01 -2.80 12.26
C THR A 32 -2.01 -3.76 11.64
N ASP A 33 -2.02 -3.86 10.31
CA ASP A 33 -2.94 -4.75 9.61
C ASP A 33 -2.49 -6.22 9.75
N PRO A 34 -3.26 -7.08 10.43
CA PRO A 34 -2.86 -8.46 10.72
C PRO A 34 -2.85 -9.38 9.50
N ARG A 35 -3.22 -8.89 8.31
CA ARG A 35 -3.23 -9.67 7.05
C ARG A 35 -1.86 -9.73 6.37
N PHE A 36 -0.87 -9.05 6.93
CA PHE A 36 0.50 -8.98 6.42
C PHE A 36 1.45 -9.43 7.52
N ASP A 37 2.48 -10.19 7.15
CA ASP A 37 3.51 -10.66 8.08
C ASP A 37 4.49 -9.55 8.50
N VAL A 38 4.42 -8.40 7.81
CA VAL A 38 5.15 -7.17 8.14
C VAL A 38 4.16 -6.09 8.57
N PRO A 39 4.56 -5.12 9.41
CA PRO A 39 3.66 -4.08 9.89
C PRO A 39 3.22 -3.18 8.74
N VAL A 40 1.96 -3.32 8.30
CA VAL A 40 1.35 -2.45 7.27
C VAL A 40 0.31 -1.54 7.90
N ARG A 41 0.31 -0.27 7.49
CA ARG A 41 -0.70 0.74 7.83
C ARG A 41 -1.09 1.55 6.59
N GLY A 42 -2.19 2.29 6.69
CA GLY A 42 -2.66 3.17 5.61
C GLY A 42 -4.18 3.27 5.55
N VAL A 43 -4.66 3.92 4.51
CA VAL A 43 -6.09 4.20 4.29
C VAL A 43 -6.64 3.27 3.21
N ASP A 44 -7.69 2.52 3.56
CA ASP A 44 -8.41 1.62 2.66
C ASP A 44 -7.46 0.65 1.92
N VAL A 45 -6.54 0.02 2.65
CA VAL A 45 -5.51 -0.84 2.09
C VAL A 45 -6.10 -2.20 1.73
N GLY A 46 -5.98 -2.59 0.47
CA GLY A 46 -6.39 -3.90 -0.03
C GLY A 46 -5.32 -4.99 0.17
N PRO A 47 -5.63 -6.25 -0.20
CA PRO A 47 -4.72 -7.38 -0.01
C PRO A 47 -3.41 -7.29 -0.81
N GLU A 48 -3.38 -6.47 -1.88
CA GLU A 48 -2.20 -6.21 -2.70
C GLU A 48 -1.64 -4.81 -2.47
N THR A 49 -1.79 -4.28 -1.24
CA THR A 49 -1.30 -2.98 -0.78
C THR A 49 -1.86 -1.74 -1.48
N ARG A 50 -2.66 -1.84 -2.55
CA ARG A 50 -3.42 -0.71 -3.11
C ARG A 50 -4.22 0.02 -2.03
N CYS A 51 -4.11 1.35 -1.96
CA CYS A 51 -4.74 2.19 -0.93
C CYS A 51 -5.84 3.10 -1.52
N ALA A 52 -6.48 3.94 -0.72
CA ALA A 52 -7.42 4.94 -1.21
C ALA A 52 -6.77 5.93 -2.21
N HIS A 53 -5.52 6.32 -1.97
CA HIS A 53 -4.82 7.36 -2.76
C HIS A 53 -4.33 6.85 -4.12
N TYR A 54 -3.83 5.62 -4.16
CA TYR A 54 -3.26 4.98 -5.35
C TYR A 54 -3.71 3.52 -5.40
N HIS A 55 -4.52 3.18 -6.41
CA HIS A 55 -5.19 1.89 -6.55
C HIS A 55 -5.28 1.39 -8.00
N GLY A 56 -4.42 1.88 -8.88
CA GLY A 56 -4.20 1.31 -10.20
C GLY A 56 -3.65 -0.12 -10.11
N PRO A 57 -3.71 -0.88 -11.22
CA PRO A 57 -3.32 -2.29 -11.23
C PRO A 57 -1.85 -2.52 -10.85
N ARG A 58 -0.98 -1.52 -11.03
CA ARG A 58 0.45 -1.55 -10.72
C ARG A 58 0.83 -0.90 -9.38
N ASP A 59 -0.13 -0.35 -8.64
CA ASP A 59 0.09 0.26 -7.31
C ASP A 59 0.14 -0.83 -6.22
N VAL A 60 1.04 -1.79 -6.41
CA VAL A 60 1.10 -3.04 -5.64
C VAL A 60 2.36 -3.14 -4.80
N ILE A 61 2.87 -2.00 -4.32
CA ILE A 61 3.97 -1.95 -3.37
C ILE A 61 3.52 -1.30 -2.06
N ALA A 62 4.25 -1.57 -0.98
CA ALA A 62 4.27 -0.73 0.21
C ALA A 62 5.73 -0.49 0.61
N ILE A 63 6.02 0.71 1.09
CA ILE A 63 7.38 1.17 1.40
C ILE A 63 7.50 1.31 2.91
N ARG A 64 8.54 0.71 3.50
CA ARG A 64 8.92 0.88 4.90
C ARG A 64 9.55 2.25 5.11
N PHE A 65 8.99 3.02 6.02
CA PHE A 65 9.51 4.36 6.34
C PHE A 65 10.61 4.27 7.40
N ALA A 66 11.72 5.01 7.19
CA ALA A 66 12.88 4.99 8.08
C ALA A 66 12.58 5.48 9.51
N CYS A 67 11.59 6.37 9.66
CA CYS A 67 11.22 6.95 10.95
C CYS A 67 10.51 5.98 11.91
N CYS A 68 9.93 4.88 11.42
CA CYS A 68 9.10 4.01 12.27
C CYS A 68 9.07 2.52 11.89
N ASP A 69 9.79 2.10 10.86
CA ASP A 69 9.85 0.71 10.41
C ASP A 69 8.51 0.09 10.00
N VAL A 70 7.51 0.92 9.68
CA VAL A 70 6.19 0.49 9.20
C VAL A 70 6.07 0.68 7.70
N PHE A 71 5.45 -0.28 7.04
CA PHE A 71 5.16 -0.26 5.61
C PHE A 71 3.86 0.51 5.33
N TYR A 72 3.95 1.44 4.39
CA TYR A 72 2.81 2.20 3.90
C TYR A 72 2.72 2.09 2.38
N PRO A 73 1.52 1.91 1.80
CA PRO A 73 1.35 1.91 0.35
C PRO A 73 1.89 3.17 -0.35
N CYS A 74 1.88 4.30 0.34
CA CYS A 74 2.39 5.58 -0.17
C CYS A 74 2.66 6.58 0.96
N HIS A 75 3.32 7.69 0.62
CA HIS A 75 3.57 8.81 1.54
C HIS A 75 2.31 9.44 2.15
N ARG A 76 1.22 9.56 1.39
CA ARG A 76 -0.05 10.10 1.92
C ARG A 76 -0.67 9.20 2.98
N CYS A 77 -0.56 7.87 2.80
CA CYS A 77 -0.97 6.92 3.85
C CYS A 77 -0.15 7.12 5.13
N HIS A 78 1.15 7.36 5.02
CA HIS A 78 1.97 7.70 6.20
C HIS A 78 1.51 9.01 6.84
N GLU A 79 1.41 10.09 6.06
CA GLU A 79 0.97 11.42 6.53
C GLU A 79 -0.37 11.38 7.28
N GLU A 80 -1.33 10.55 6.83
CA GLU A 80 -2.66 10.47 7.45
C GLU A 80 -2.76 9.53 8.66
N THR A 81 -1.83 8.58 8.81
CA THR A 81 -1.99 7.47 9.78
C THR A 81 -0.83 7.30 10.75
N ALA A 82 0.28 8.01 10.53
CA ALA A 82 1.36 8.21 11.49
C ALA A 82 1.14 9.51 12.29
N THR A 83 1.79 9.60 13.45
CA THR A 83 1.73 10.76 14.35
C THR A 83 3.01 11.61 14.30
N HIS A 84 3.87 11.36 13.32
CA HIS A 84 5.18 11.97 13.17
C HIS A 84 5.49 12.22 11.67
N PRO A 85 6.39 13.16 11.35
CA PRO A 85 6.79 13.41 9.97
C PRO A 85 7.61 12.25 9.39
N PRO A 86 7.61 12.06 8.05
CA PRO A 86 8.39 11.00 7.42
C PRO A 86 9.89 11.31 7.40
N GLU A 87 10.70 10.26 7.52
CA GLU A 87 12.15 10.30 7.28
C GLU A 87 12.52 9.47 6.05
N ARG A 88 13.62 9.87 5.41
CA ARG A 88 14.15 9.22 4.21
C ARG A 88 15.29 8.28 4.58
N TRP A 89 15.36 7.16 3.88
CA TRP A 89 16.51 6.27 3.97
C TRP A 89 17.77 6.97 3.44
N PRO A 90 18.86 7.03 4.22
CA PRO A 90 20.14 7.51 3.72
C PRO A 90 20.75 6.48 2.76
N ARG A 91 21.61 6.92 1.84
CA ARG A 91 22.15 6.06 0.77
C ARG A 91 22.95 4.88 1.27
N ASP A 92 23.67 5.05 2.37
CA ASP A 92 24.48 4.01 3.01
C ASP A 92 23.64 2.90 3.66
N GLN A 93 22.30 2.98 3.58
CA GLN A 93 21.35 1.99 4.09
C GLN A 93 20.40 1.47 3.00
N PHE A 94 20.77 1.56 1.71
CA PHE A 94 19.92 1.07 0.62
C PHE A 94 19.87 -0.47 0.53
N ASP A 95 20.73 -1.17 1.27
CA ASP A 95 20.64 -2.62 1.51
C ASP A 95 19.45 -3.00 2.42
N ALA A 96 18.79 -2.04 3.06
CA ALA A 96 17.68 -2.29 3.98
C ALA A 96 16.44 -2.85 3.25
N SER A 97 15.83 -3.90 3.80
CA SER A 97 14.58 -4.50 3.30
C SER A 97 13.40 -3.55 3.51
N ALA A 98 13.01 -2.79 2.49
CA ALA A 98 12.09 -1.66 2.65
C ALA A 98 10.95 -1.61 1.63
N VAL A 99 10.88 -2.54 0.67
CA VAL A 99 9.80 -2.51 -0.34
C VAL A 99 9.07 -3.84 -0.38
N LEU A 100 7.85 -3.86 0.14
CA LEU A 100 6.96 -5.01 0.10
C LEU A 100 6.25 -5.09 -1.26
N CYS A 101 6.36 -6.21 -1.96
CA CYS A 101 5.51 -6.52 -3.10
C CYS A 101 4.15 -7.03 -2.61
N GLY A 102 3.07 -6.27 -2.83
CA GLY A 102 1.71 -6.65 -2.49
C GLY A 102 1.20 -7.91 -3.20
N ARG A 103 1.81 -8.29 -4.34
CA ARG A 103 1.41 -9.48 -5.13
C ARG A 103 1.95 -10.80 -4.58
N CYS A 104 3.22 -10.84 -4.20
CA CYS A 104 3.88 -12.07 -3.74
C CYS A 104 4.39 -12.00 -2.30
N ARG A 105 4.21 -10.87 -1.63
CA ARG A 105 4.63 -10.59 -0.25
C ARG A 105 6.14 -10.63 0.00
N THR A 106 6.96 -10.80 -1.04
CA THR A 106 8.42 -10.61 -0.93
C THR A 106 8.74 -9.17 -0.51
N VAL A 107 9.61 -9.03 0.48
CA VAL A 107 10.21 -7.75 0.86
C VAL A 107 11.57 -7.62 0.17
N LEU A 108 11.70 -6.63 -0.69
CA LEU A 108 12.92 -6.30 -1.42
C LEU A 108 13.75 -5.30 -0.62
N THR A 109 15.07 -5.31 -0.82
CA THR A 109 15.92 -4.19 -0.43
C THR A 109 15.60 -2.95 -1.28
N ILE A 110 16.04 -1.77 -0.84
CA ILE A 110 15.87 -0.54 -1.63
C ILE A 110 16.62 -0.68 -2.94
N GLU A 111 17.86 -1.17 -2.93
CA GLU A 111 18.65 -1.44 -4.14
C GLU A 111 17.92 -2.37 -5.10
N GLN A 112 17.43 -3.52 -4.61
CA GLN A 112 16.69 -4.48 -5.43
C GLN A 112 15.44 -3.86 -6.07
N TYR A 113 14.76 -2.94 -5.38
CA TYR A 113 13.60 -2.24 -5.93
C TYR A 113 13.99 -1.18 -6.96
N LEU A 114 15.06 -0.42 -6.71
CA LEU A 114 15.55 0.63 -7.62
C LEU A 114 16.09 0.03 -8.92
N ASP A 115 16.70 -1.16 -8.87
CA ASP A 115 17.27 -1.87 -10.03
C ASP A 115 16.25 -2.75 -10.77
N ALA A 116 15.00 -2.84 -10.29
CA ALA A 116 14.03 -3.84 -10.72
C ALA A 116 13.34 -3.57 -12.08
N ASP A 117 13.69 -2.48 -12.77
CA ASP A 117 12.99 -1.98 -13.97
C ASP A 117 11.45 -2.03 -13.85
N HIS A 118 10.96 -1.49 -12.73
CA HIS A 118 9.54 -1.47 -12.39
C HIS A 118 8.85 -2.84 -12.40
N THR A 119 9.57 -3.91 -12.09
CA THR A 119 9.02 -5.27 -12.04
C THR A 119 9.49 -5.98 -10.77
N CYS A 120 8.61 -6.72 -10.11
CA CYS A 120 9.02 -7.54 -8.97
C CYS A 120 9.99 -8.64 -9.43
N PRO A 121 11.24 -8.71 -8.94
CA PRO A 121 12.20 -9.74 -9.36
C PRO A 121 11.80 -11.14 -8.88
N ALA A 122 10.95 -11.24 -7.84
CA ALA A 122 10.49 -12.51 -7.29
C ALA A 122 9.29 -13.12 -8.04
N CYS A 123 8.40 -12.29 -8.62
CA CYS A 123 7.14 -12.79 -9.19
C CYS A 123 6.75 -12.19 -10.55
N GLY A 124 7.53 -11.28 -11.11
CA GLY A 124 7.27 -10.66 -12.41
C GLY A 124 6.10 -9.65 -12.41
N ALA A 125 5.53 -9.30 -11.25
CA ALA A 125 4.47 -8.31 -11.19
C ALA A 125 4.97 -6.92 -11.59
N ALA A 126 4.24 -6.24 -12.47
CA ALA A 126 4.54 -4.86 -12.85
C ALA A 126 4.25 -3.88 -11.69
N PHE A 127 5.24 -3.07 -11.37
CA PHE A 127 5.14 -1.91 -10.49
C PHE A 127 4.82 -0.65 -11.28
N ASN A 128 4.28 0.36 -10.58
CA ASN A 128 3.94 1.62 -11.22
C ASN A 128 5.22 2.44 -11.48
N PRO A 129 5.59 2.74 -12.74
CA PRO A 129 6.78 3.52 -13.03
C PRO A 129 6.70 4.96 -12.48
N ASN A 130 5.48 5.48 -12.28
CA ASN A 130 5.29 6.80 -11.67
C ASN A 130 5.71 6.86 -10.19
N CYS A 131 5.93 5.72 -9.52
CA CYS A 131 6.51 5.70 -8.17
C CYS A 131 7.90 6.36 -8.14
N ALA A 132 8.65 6.34 -9.25
CA ALA A 132 9.95 7.00 -9.38
C ALA A 132 9.90 8.51 -9.10
N ARG A 133 8.77 9.16 -9.43
CA ARG A 133 8.55 10.59 -9.16
C ARG A 133 8.43 10.94 -7.68
N HIS A 134 8.39 9.94 -6.82
CA HIS A 134 8.26 10.07 -5.38
C HIS A 134 9.45 9.47 -4.62
N HIS A 135 10.48 8.96 -5.29
CA HIS A 135 11.64 8.36 -4.61
C HIS A 135 12.28 9.33 -3.61
N ASP A 136 12.34 10.60 -3.95
CA ASP A 136 12.82 11.70 -3.10
C ASP A 136 12.09 11.85 -1.77
N ARG A 137 10.87 11.28 -1.64
CA ARG A 137 10.08 11.25 -0.38
C ARG A 137 10.44 10.09 0.53
N TYR A 138 11.05 9.03 0.01
CA TYR A 138 11.37 7.81 0.77
C TYR A 138 12.87 7.58 0.90
N PHE A 139 13.65 8.02 -0.08
CA PHE A 139 15.05 7.69 -0.27
C PHE A 139 15.85 8.97 -0.53
N CYS A 140 17.04 9.09 0.05
CA CYS A 140 17.99 10.16 -0.25
C CYS A 140 18.65 9.92 -1.61
N VAL A 141 17.86 10.05 -2.68
CA VAL A 141 18.32 10.07 -4.07
C VAL A 141 18.73 11.49 -4.47
N GLY A 142 19.79 11.59 -5.25
CA GLY A 142 20.46 12.84 -5.64
C GLY A 142 21.41 12.63 -6.80
#